data_AF-A0A5T7PGN9-F1
#
_entry.id   AF-A0A5T7PGN9-F1
#
_cell.length_a   1.000
_cell.length_b   1.000
_cell.length_c   1.000
_cell.angle_alpha   90.00
_cell.angle_beta   90.00
_cell.angle_gamma   90.00
#
_symmetry.space_group_name_H-M   'P 1'
#
loop_
_entity.id
_entity.type
_entity.pdbx_description
1 polymer ?
#
loop_
_entity_poly.entity_id
_entity_poly.type
_entity_poly.pdbx_seq_one_letter_code
_entity_poly.pdbx_strand_id
1 'polypeptide(L)'
;MTMHREPGGERYYYTWAWFEGPDDAAWRVTGHHTDSGEQYRLDWNLAERSLCVTDSLGRTRCHWWDAQGLVTAYRDEAGQMTTFRWSDEERLLLGMTDAQGGKWRYVYDRLGHLTETHDPLGRVEQTQWHPVWHQPETEVDAAGAAWRYEYDERGNLQAVSDPLHQRTVYGYDRHGQVVRITDARGGDKYLQWNEDGQLMRHTDCSGSQTAWFYDERTRLERVTDAESNSTRYSYDGNGHLTEVMFADGRTERYQPDAAGRLVKYTSPAGQITRWQRDGQGRVRRQTDATGRRTAYEYDAYGRLTTLTNENGESYRFRYDVLDRLTEQTDPGGSRRVYGYNALNAVTAVIYGGERGGEIRHGLERDAAGRLTAKITPETRTKYRYDAADRLLEIRRRQHDAAEGGEPEVIRFSYDSAGNLLSEETAQGVLQHRYDVQGNRTETQMPDGRTLRYLYYGSGHLQQINLGRDVISEFTRDHLHREVQ
;
A
#
# COMPACT_ATOMS: atom_id res chain seq x y z
N MET A 1 -27.55 -22.01 -6.39
CA MET A 1 -28.15 -20.65 -6.25
C MET A 1 -28.15 -19.99 -7.61
N THR A 2 -29.29 -19.48 -8.09
CA THR A 2 -29.41 -18.92 -9.47
C THR A 2 -29.42 -17.40 -9.51
N MET A 3 -29.67 -16.74 -8.38
CA MET A 3 -29.63 -15.29 -8.26
C MET A 3 -29.33 -14.89 -6.81
N HIS A 4 -28.62 -13.79 -6.63
CA HIS A 4 -28.53 -13.10 -5.36
C HIS A 4 -28.68 -11.57 -5.56
N ARG A 5 -29.00 -10.86 -4.47
CA ARG A 5 -29.18 -9.40 -4.47
C ARG A 5 -28.40 -8.78 -3.32
N GLU A 6 -27.67 -7.72 -3.61
CA GLU A 6 -26.95 -6.96 -2.59
C GLU A 6 -27.88 -5.97 -1.84
N PRO A 7 -27.51 -5.55 -0.62
CA PRO A 7 -28.25 -4.52 0.13
C PRO A 7 -28.43 -3.21 -0.67
N GLY A 8 -27.48 -2.91 -1.56
CA GLY A 8 -27.52 -1.74 -2.45
C GLY A 8 -28.53 -1.84 -3.60
N GLY A 9 -29.11 -3.02 -3.82
CA GLY A 9 -30.18 -3.25 -4.79
C GLY A 9 -29.77 -4.01 -6.05
N GLU A 10 -28.47 -4.08 -6.36
CA GLU A 10 -27.89 -4.80 -7.50
C GLU A 10 -28.20 -6.30 -7.44
N ARG A 11 -28.56 -6.90 -8.58
CA ARG A 11 -28.82 -8.34 -8.72
C ARG A 11 -27.76 -8.99 -9.59
N TYR A 12 -27.41 -10.20 -9.20
CA TYR A 12 -26.40 -11.05 -9.83
C TYR A 12 -27.08 -12.37 -10.18
N TYR A 13 -26.96 -12.80 -11.43
CA TYR A 13 -27.64 -13.99 -11.96
C TYR A 13 -26.61 -14.99 -12.45
N TYR A 14 -26.86 -16.28 -12.24
CA TYR A 14 -25.92 -17.36 -12.56
C TYR A 14 -26.57 -18.44 -13.42
N THR A 15 -25.84 -18.88 -14.44
CA THR A 15 -26.17 -20.08 -15.22
C THR A 15 -25.25 -21.22 -14.82
N TRP A 16 -25.79 -22.45 -14.82
CA TRP A 16 -25.10 -23.64 -14.35
C TRP A 16 -25.20 -24.76 -15.38
N ALA A 17 -24.17 -25.60 -15.46
CA ALA A 17 -24.20 -26.86 -16.19
C ALA A 17 -23.52 -27.96 -15.37
N TRP A 18 -23.93 -29.21 -15.59
CA TRP A 18 -23.28 -30.38 -15.02
C TRP A 18 -22.05 -30.74 -15.85
N PHE A 19 -20.93 -30.99 -15.20
CA PHE A 19 -19.70 -31.45 -15.85
C PHE A 19 -19.21 -32.72 -15.18
N GLU A 20 -18.70 -33.63 -16.01
CA GLU A 20 -18.00 -34.84 -15.58
C GLU A 20 -16.56 -34.73 -16.10
N GLY A 21 -15.62 -34.72 -15.17
CA GLY A 21 -14.18 -34.62 -15.43
C GLY A 21 -13.42 -35.82 -14.90
N PRO A 22 -12.11 -35.87 -15.15
CA PRO A 22 -11.25 -36.95 -14.65
C PRO A 22 -11.14 -36.97 -13.12
N ASP A 23 -11.32 -35.80 -12.47
CA ASP A 23 -11.11 -35.64 -11.03
C ASP A 23 -12.42 -35.53 -10.22
N ASP A 24 -13.49 -35.01 -10.83
CA ASP A 24 -14.80 -34.85 -10.18
C ASP A 24 -15.98 -34.80 -11.17
N ALA A 25 -17.20 -34.90 -10.63
CA ALA A 25 -18.44 -34.66 -11.36
C ALA A 25 -19.33 -33.70 -10.54
N ALA A 26 -19.60 -32.51 -11.07
CA ALA A 26 -20.26 -31.44 -10.32
C ALA A 26 -20.97 -30.42 -11.21
N TRP A 27 -21.95 -29.72 -10.61
CA TRP A 27 -22.52 -28.51 -11.19
C TRP A 27 -21.51 -27.37 -11.10
N ARG A 28 -21.25 -26.70 -12.22
CA ARG A 28 -20.36 -25.54 -12.30
C ARG A 28 -21.07 -24.34 -12.94
N VAL A 29 -20.68 -23.15 -12.53
CA VAL A 29 -21.18 -21.90 -13.11
C VAL A 29 -20.63 -21.77 -14.53
N THR A 30 -21.49 -21.56 -15.51
CA THR A 30 -21.11 -21.35 -16.93
C THR A 30 -21.26 -19.90 -17.38
N GLY A 31 -21.89 -19.08 -16.55
CA GLY A 31 -22.09 -17.67 -16.86
C GLY A 31 -22.63 -16.90 -15.67
N HIS A 32 -22.36 -15.60 -15.70
CA HIS A 32 -22.79 -14.64 -14.70
C HIS A 32 -23.16 -13.33 -15.37
N HIS A 33 -24.20 -12.64 -14.91
CA HIS A 33 -24.44 -11.25 -15.30
C HIS A 33 -25.10 -10.43 -14.18
N THR A 34 -24.99 -9.11 -14.29
CA THR A 34 -25.58 -8.15 -13.35
C THR A 34 -26.65 -7.28 -14.00
N ASP A 35 -27.52 -6.65 -13.19
CA ASP A 35 -28.49 -5.63 -13.66
C ASP A 35 -27.77 -4.43 -14.33
N SER A 36 -26.56 -4.13 -13.89
CA SER A 36 -25.68 -3.05 -14.36
C SER A 36 -24.90 -3.34 -15.64
N GLY A 37 -24.99 -4.56 -16.17
CA GLY A 37 -24.50 -4.90 -17.52
C GLY A 37 -23.17 -5.66 -17.59
N GLU A 38 -22.56 -6.01 -16.47
CA GLU A 38 -21.45 -6.97 -16.48
C GLU A 38 -21.98 -8.33 -16.94
N GLN A 39 -21.25 -9.00 -17.83
CA GLN A 39 -21.59 -10.36 -18.24
C GLN A 39 -20.33 -11.17 -18.47
N TYR A 40 -20.32 -12.40 -17.98
CA TYR A 40 -19.21 -13.33 -18.09
C TYR A 40 -19.72 -14.68 -18.58
N ARG A 41 -18.92 -15.32 -19.44
CA ARG A 41 -19.05 -16.70 -19.88
C ARG A 41 -17.86 -17.49 -19.37
N LEU A 42 -18.12 -18.65 -18.77
CA LEU A 42 -17.12 -19.53 -18.19
C LEU A 42 -17.06 -20.82 -19.01
N ASP A 43 -15.98 -21.00 -19.75
CA ASP A 43 -15.71 -22.17 -20.58
C ASP A 43 -14.81 -23.14 -19.82
N TRP A 44 -15.41 -24.21 -19.29
CA TRP A 44 -14.70 -25.27 -18.59
C TRP A 44 -14.24 -26.35 -19.58
N ASN A 45 -12.96 -26.72 -19.51
CA ASN A 45 -12.42 -27.90 -20.17
C ASN A 45 -11.75 -28.79 -19.10
N LEU A 46 -12.51 -29.74 -18.55
CA LEU A 46 -12.02 -30.60 -17.45
C LEU A 46 -11.00 -31.64 -17.92
N ALA A 47 -11.01 -32.03 -19.19
CA ALA A 47 -10.01 -32.95 -19.74
C ALA A 47 -8.61 -32.30 -19.79
N GLU A 48 -8.55 -31.00 -20.06
CA GLU A 48 -7.32 -30.20 -20.03
C GLU A 48 -7.08 -29.50 -18.68
N ARG A 49 -7.97 -29.70 -17.70
CA ARG A 49 -7.96 -28.99 -16.40
C ARG A 49 -7.80 -27.48 -16.58
N SER A 50 -8.68 -26.89 -17.40
CA SER A 50 -8.64 -25.46 -17.70
C SER A 50 -10.02 -24.79 -17.65
N LEU A 51 -9.99 -23.49 -17.35
CA LEU A 51 -11.15 -22.59 -17.32
C LEU A 51 -10.76 -21.31 -18.04
N CYS A 52 -11.51 -20.95 -19.08
CA CYS A 52 -11.44 -19.62 -19.67
C CYS A 52 -12.68 -18.81 -19.30
N VAL A 53 -12.47 -17.57 -18.85
CA VAL A 53 -13.53 -16.62 -18.51
C VAL A 53 -13.50 -15.49 -19.52
N THR A 54 -14.56 -15.34 -20.29
CA THR A 54 -14.74 -14.27 -21.28
C THR A 54 -15.79 -13.30 -20.80
N ASP A 55 -15.48 -12.01 -20.78
CA ASP A 55 -16.44 -10.97 -20.45
C ASP A 55 -17.19 -10.44 -21.70
N SER A 56 -18.20 -9.59 -21.52
CA SER A 56 -18.96 -8.97 -22.62
C SER A 56 -18.16 -7.97 -23.47
N LEU A 57 -16.95 -7.58 -23.06
CA LEU A 57 -16.00 -6.82 -23.87
C LEU A 57 -15.13 -7.74 -24.76
N GLY A 58 -15.31 -9.07 -24.67
CA GLY A 58 -14.55 -10.07 -25.42
C GLY A 58 -13.19 -10.40 -24.82
N ARG A 59 -12.91 -9.92 -23.60
CA ARG A 59 -11.64 -10.08 -22.91
C ARG A 59 -11.65 -11.45 -22.25
N THR A 60 -10.60 -12.24 -22.50
CA THR A 60 -10.58 -13.64 -22.08
C THR A 60 -9.33 -13.96 -21.29
N ARG A 61 -9.50 -14.33 -20.02
CA ARG A 61 -8.43 -14.92 -19.20
C ARG A 61 -8.63 -16.42 -19.07
N CYS A 62 -7.55 -17.16 -18.91
CA CYS A 62 -7.59 -18.60 -18.73
C CYS A 62 -6.69 -19.06 -17.57
N HIS A 63 -7.14 -20.08 -16.86
CA HIS A 63 -6.40 -20.74 -15.78
C HIS A 63 -6.27 -22.23 -16.10
N TRP A 64 -5.13 -22.81 -15.76
CA TRP A 64 -4.88 -24.25 -15.81
C TRP A 64 -4.51 -24.74 -14.43
N TRP A 65 -4.89 -25.97 -14.09
CA TRP A 65 -4.56 -26.60 -12.82
C TRP A 65 -4.08 -28.04 -12.98
N ASP A 66 -3.43 -28.57 -11.96
CA ASP A 66 -3.02 -29.97 -11.88
C ASP A 66 -4.12 -30.88 -11.30
N ALA A 67 -3.84 -32.18 -11.14
CA ALA A 67 -4.78 -33.14 -10.58
C ALA A 67 -5.24 -32.84 -9.14
N GLN A 68 -4.49 -32.01 -8.42
CA GLN A 68 -4.80 -31.62 -7.04
C GLN A 68 -5.61 -30.31 -7.00
N GLY A 69 -5.85 -29.68 -8.14
CA GLY A 69 -6.53 -28.39 -8.24
C GLY A 69 -5.62 -27.19 -7.97
N LEU A 70 -4.29 -27.35 -8.00
CA LEU A 70 -3.35 -26.24 -7.87
C LEU A 70 -3.14 -25.57 -9.23
N VAL A 71 -3.23 -24.24 -9.29
CA VAL A 71 -3.08 -23.48 -10.54
C VAL A 71 -1.65 -23.58 -11.05
N THR A 72 -1.44 -24.14 -12.24
CA THR A 72 -0.12 -24.33 -12.85
C THR A 72 0.21 -23.28 -13.90
N ALA A 73 -0.80 -22.65 -14.49
CA ALA A 73 -0.63 -21.55 -15.42
C ALA A 73 -1.81 -20.58 -15.39
N TYR A 74 -1.52 -19.34 -15.74
CA TYR A 74 -2.47 -18.26 -15.88
C TYR A 74 -2.15 -17.47 -17.15
N ARG A 75 -3.16 -17.28 -18.00
CA ARG A 75 -3.08 -16.39 -19.16
C ARG A 75 -4.06 -15.25 -18.97
N ASP A 76 -3.55 -14.04 -18.94
CA ASP A 76 -4.38 -12.84 -18.81
C ASP A 76 -5.11 -12.49 -20.12
N GLU A 77 -5.92 -11.45 -20.08
CA GLU A 77 -6.73 -10.97 -21.20
C GLU A 77 -5.89 -10.39 -22.36
N ALA A 78 -4.61 -10.08 -22.12
CA ALA A 78 -3.64 -9.66 -23.14
C ALA A 78 -2.80 -10.84 -23.68
N GLY A 79 -3.11 -12.07 -23.27
CA GLY A 79 -2.41 -13.28 -23.69
C GLY A 79 -1.08 -13.53 -22.98
N GLN A 80 -0.76 -12.75 -21.94
CA GLN A 80 0.47 -12.89 -21.17
C GLN A 80 0.39 -14.11 -20.26
N MET A 81 1.46 -14.89 -20.19
CA MET A 81 1.48 -16.17 -19.49
C MET A 81 2.31 -16.09 -18.21
N THR A 82 1.74 -16.51 -17.09
CA THR A 82 2.45 -16.78 -15.84
C THR A 82 2.33 -18.28 -15.52
N THR A 83 3.42 -18.90 -15.09
CA THR A 83 3.44 -20.34 -14.74
C THR A 83 3.90 -20.55 -13.31
N PHE A 84 3.40 -21.62 -12.69
CA PHE A 84 3.63 -21.97 -11.29
C PHE A 84 4.10 -23.42 -11.21
N ARG A 85 5.03 -23.68 -10.30
CA ARG A 85 5.50 -25.04 -9.98
C ARG A 85 5.20 -25.33 -8.53
N TRP A 86 4.60 -26.47 -8.27
CA TRP A 86 4.21 -26.91 -6.92
C TRP A 86 5.01 -28.15 -6.50
N SER A 87 5.11 -28.39 -5.20
CA SER A 87 5.57 -29.67 -4.66
C SER A 87 4.45 -30.69 -4.75
N ASP A 88 4.79 -31.94 -5.06
CA ASP A 88 3.79 -32.99 -5.27
C ASP A 88 2.99 -33.31 -4.00
N GLU A 89 3.63 -33.52 -2.85
CA GLU A 89 2.93 -33.98 -1.63
C GLU A 89 2.38 -32.82 -0.79
N GLU A 90 3.21 -31.81 -0.52
CA GLU A 90 2.89 -30.74 0.44
C GLU A 90 2.13 -29.55 -0.17
N ARG A 91 1.90 -29.56 -1.49
CA ARG A 91 1.17 -28.49 -2.21
C ARG A 91 1.77 -27.09 -2.02
N LEU A 92 3.09 -27.01 -1.80
CA LEU A 92 3.84 -25.77 -1.62
C LEU A 92 4.31 -25.20 -2.97
N LEU A 93 4.24 -23.89 -3.15
CA LEU A 93 4.65 -23.23 -4.39
C LEU A 93 6.18 -23.18 -4.47
N LEU A 94 6.82 -23.99 -5.32
CA LEU A 94 8.28 -24.05 -5.48
C LEU A 94 8.86 -22.95 -6.39
N GLY A 95 8.02 -22.33 -7.23
CA GLY A 95 8.46 -21.21 -8.04
C GLY A 95 7.41 -20.70 -9.01
N MET A 96 7.64 -19.50 -9.53
CA MET A 96 6.79 -18.81 -10.49
C MET A 96 7.66 -18.29 -11.63
N THR A 97 7.19 -18.38 -12.88
CA THR A 97 7.76 -17.62 -13.99
C THR A 97 6.73 -16.63 -14.49
N ASP A 98 7.06 -15.35 -14.42
CA ASP A 98 6.19 -14.26 -14.84
C ASP A 98 6.16 -14.09 -16.37
N ALA A 99 5.30 -13.20 -16.85
CA ALA A 99 5.09 -12.95 -18.27
C ALA A 99 6.30 -12.40 -19.05
N GLN A 100 7.30 -11.84 -18.36
CA GLN A 100 8.57 -11.39 -18.97
C GLN A 100 9.70 -12.41 -18.77
N GLY A 101 9.41 -13.58 -18.19
CA GLY A 101 10.38 -14.64 -17.95
C GLY A 101 11.16 -14.47 -16.64
N GLY A 102 10.79 -13.51 -15.79
CA GLY A 102 11.35 -13.37 -14.45
C GLY A 102 10.97 -14.59 -13.61
N LYS A 103 11.96 -15.17 -12.90
CA LYS A 103 11.80 -16.42 -12.17
C LYS A 103 11.92 -16.19 -10.68
N TRP A 104 10.89 -16.65 -9.96
CA TRP A 104 10.88 -16.74 -8.52
C TRP A 104 11.10 -18.19 -8.10
N ARG A 105 11.86 -18.40 -7.03
CA ARG A 105 12.03 -19.70 -6.39
C ARG A 105 11.83 -19.58 -4.89
N TYR A 106 11.08 -20.51 -4.34
CA TYR A 106 10.74 -20.56 -2.93
C TYR A 106 11.29 -21.85 -2.33
N VAL A 107 11.84 -21.75 -1.12
CA VAL A 107 12.42 -22.88 -0.38
C VAL A 107 11.68 -23.00 0.94
N TYR A 108 11.36 -24.23 1.34
CA TYR A 108 10.61 -24.50 2.56
C TYR A 108 11.37 -25.46 3.47
N ASP A 109 11.12 -25.36 4.77
CA ASP A 109 11.53 -26.39 5.73
C ASP A 109 10.57 -27.60 5.71
N ARG A 110 10.84 -28.59 6.56
CA ARG A 110 10.02 -29.83 6.65
C ARG A 110 8.62 -29.61 7.22
N LEU A 111 8.35 -28.45 7.83
CA LEU A 111 7.05 -28.07 8.38
C LEU A 111 6.26 -27.19 7.40
N GLY A 112 6.84 -26.90 6.22
CA GLY A 112 6.21 -26.10 5.18
C GLY A 112 6.37 -24.59 5.36
N HIS A 113 7.28 -24.13 6.24
CA HIS A 113 7.56 -22.70 6.35
C HIS A 113 8.48 -22.22 5.25
N LEU A 114 8.20 -21.04 4.69
CA LEU A 114 9.05 -20.40 3.67
C LEU A 114 10.36 -19.94 4.31
N THR A 115 11.48 -20.58 3.98
CA THR A 115 12.81 -20.25 4.51
C THR A 115 13.63 -19.38 3.58
N GLU A 116 13.39 -19.43 2.27
CA GLU A 116 14.08 -18.57 1.31
C GLU A 116 13.16 -18.14 0.17
N THR A 117 13.30 -16.87 -0.25
CA THR A 117 12.71 -16.33 -1.47
C THR A 117 13.82 -15.84 -2.39
N HIS A 118 13.86 -16.38 -3.61
CA HIS A 118 14.79 -15.98 -4.66
C HIS A 118 14.01 -15.20 -5.71
N ASP A 119 14.41 -13.96 -5.96
CA ASP A 119 13.75 -13.09 -6.94
C ASP A 119 14.37 -13.24 -8.36
N PRO A 120 13.78 -12.60 -9.39
CA PRO A 120 14.30 -12.64 -10.75
C PRO A 120 15.70 -12.04 -10.95
N LEU A 121 16.20 -11.26 -10.00
CA LEU A 121 17.56 -10.72 -10.00
C LEU A 121 18.57 -11.66 -9.30
N GLY A 122 18.10 -12.78 -8.74
CA GLY A 122 18.91 -13.72 -7.97
C GLY A 122 19.18 -13.28 -6.53
N ARG A 123 18.47 -12.27 -6.04
CA ARG A 123 18.53 -11.83 -4.65
C ARG A 123 17.82 -12.85 -3.75
N VAL A 124 18.28 -12.97 -2.51
CA VAL A 124 17.77 -13.97 -1.57
C VAL A 124 17.38 -13.31 -0.27
N GLU A 125 16.11 -13.47 0.10
CA GLU A 125 15.63 -13.18 1.46
C GLU A 125 15.50 -14.51 2.21
N GLN A 126 15.84 -14.51 3.51
CA GLN A 126 15.86 -15.72 4.33
C GLN A 126 15.11 -15.54 5.65
N THR A 127 14.42 -16.59 6.07
CA THR A 127 13.74 -16.66 7.37
C THR A 127 14.09 -17.95 8.09
N GLN A 128 14.50 -17.83 9.35
CA GLN A 128 14.65 -18.94 10.28
C GLN A 128 13.44 -18.94 11.20
N TRP A 129 12.77 -20.10 11.33
CA TRP A 129 11.52 -20.24 12.07
C TRP A 129 11.73 -20.92 13.41
N HIS A 130 11.04 -20.44 14.43
CA HIS A 130 10.99 -21.07 15.74
C HIS A 130 10.36 -22.46 15.62
N PRO A 131 11.01 -23.52 16.14
CA PRO A 131 10.60 -24.92 15.90
C PRO A 131 9.28 -25.35 16.57
N VAL A 132 8.62 -24.46 17.32
CA VAL A 132 7.44 -24.75 18.15
C VAL A 132 6.35 -23.72 17.88
N TRP A 133 6.71 -22.43 17.86
CA TRP A 133 5.73 -21.36 17.66
C TRP A 133 5.43 -21.09 16.18
N HIS A 134 6.24 -21.61 15.26
CA HIS A 134 6.09 -21.33 13.82
C HIS A 134 6.12 -19.82 13.54
N GLN A 135 6.92 -19.08 14.31
CA GLN A 135 7.14 -17.64 14.17
C GLN A 135 8.62 -17.38 13.82
N PRO A 136 8.97 -16.29 13.09
CA PRO A 136 10.35 -16.02 12.70
C PRO A 136 11.28 -15.79 13.91
N GLU A 137 12.41 -16.47 14.03
CA GLU A 137 13.47 -16.13 14.99
C GLU A 137 14.51 -15.18 14.38
N THR A 138 14.72 -15.28 13.07
CA THR A 138 15.63 -14.40 12.34
C THR A 138 15.12 -14.20 10.93
N GLU A 139 15.10 -12.95 10.48
CA GLU A 139 14.83 -12.58 9.08
C GLU A 139 16.05 -11.85 8.54
N VAL A 140 16.46 -12.18 7.32
CA VAL A 140 17.59 -11.57 6.63
C VAL A 140 17.11 -11.09 5.27
N ASP A 141 17.22 -9.79 5.02
CA ASP A 141 16.88 -9.22 3.71
C ASP A 141 17.96 -9.55 2.66
N ALA A 142 17.66 -9.22 1.41
CA ALA A 142 18.58 -9.43 0.29
C ALA A 142 19.89 -8.62 0.37
N ALA A 143 19.97 -7.58 1.21
CA ALA A 143 21.20 -6.84 1.48
C ALA A 143 22.00 -7.39 2.68
N GLY A 144 21.47 -8.40 3.38
CA GLY A 144 22.09 -9.02 4.55
C GLY A 144 21.76 -8.33 5.87
N ALA A 145 20.83 -7.37 5.89
CA ALA A 145 20.32 -6.79 7.13
C ALA A 145 19.48 -7.84 7.86
N ALA A 146 19.70 -7.99 9.17
CA ALA A 146 19.12 -9.07 9.95
C ALA A 146 18.29 -8.56 11.13
N TRP A 147 17.05 -9.02 11.22
CA TRP A 147 16.18 -8.84 12.38
C TRP A 147 16.16 -10.11 13.20
N ARG A 148 16.18 -10.00 14.53
CA ARG A 148 16.10 -11.14 15.46
C ARG A 148 14.93 -10.97 16.40
N TYR A 149 14.22 -12.06 16.63
CA TYR A 149 13.02 -12.10 17.44
C TYR A 149 13.18 -13.12 18.56
N GLU A 150 12.79 -12.73 19.77
CA GLU A 150 12.83 -13.56 20.97
C GLU A 150 11.41 -13.77 21.48
N TYR A 151 11.04 -15.00 21.81
CA TYR A 151 9.70 -15.37 22.27
C TYR A 151 9.71 -15.92 23.69
N ASP A 152 8.62 -15.69 24.42
CA ASP A 152 8.39 -16.35 25.71
C ASP A 152 7.88 -17.81 25.53
N GLU A 153 7.68 -18.51 26.64
CA GLU A 153 7.19 -19.90 26.68
C GLU A 153 5.74 -20.07 26.18
N ARG A 154 5.04 -18.97 25.85
CA ARG A 154 3.69 -18.96 25.28
C ARG A 154 3.69 -18.51 23.81
N GLY A 155 4.87 -18.21 23.25
CA GLY A 155 5.01 -17.71 21.89
C GLY A 155 4.73 -16.21 21.73
N ASN A 156 4.68 -15.43 22.82
CA ASN A 156 4.59 -13.98 22.73
C ASN A 156 5.96 -13.37 22.42
N LEU A 157 6.02 -12.37 21.53
CA LEU A 157 7.26 -11.70 21.14
C LEU A 157 7.85 -10.89 22.30
N GLN A 158 8.82 -11.41 23.03
CA GLN A 158 9.46 -10.74 24.14
C GLN A 158 10.39 -9.60 23.71
N ALA A 159 11.10 -9.76 22.59
CA ALA A 159 11.98 -8.71 22.08
C ALA A 159 12.23 -8.82 20.57
N VAL A 160 12.53 -7.68 19.95
CA VAL A 160 13.05 -7.59 18.58
C VAL A 160 14.35 -6.80 18.59
N SER A 161 15.37 -7.29 17.87
CA SER A 161 16.60 -6.56 17.59
C SER A 161 16.69 -6.26 16.10
N ASP A 162 16.92 -5.00 15.76
CA ASP A 162 17.08 -4.55 14.38
C ASP A 162 18.50 -4.85 13.81
N PRO A 163 18.77 -4.54 12.54
CA PRO A 163 20.08 -4.75 11.91
C PRO A 163 21.24 -3.92 12.49
N LEU A 164 20.95 -2.95 13.35
CA LEU A 164 21.91 -2.18 14.14
C LEU A 164 22.02 -2.68 15.59
N HIS A 165 21.37 -3.81 15.89
CA HIS A 165 21.28 -4.42 17.22
C HIS A 165 20.54 -3.58 18.26
N GLN A 166 19.69 -2.65 17.81
CA GLN A 166 18.81 -1.88 18.70
C GLN A 166 17.64 -2.76 19.11
N ARG A 167 17.47 -2.93 20.42
CA ARG A 167 16.53 -3.89 20.99
C ARG A 167 15.29 -3.20 21.53
N THR A 168 14.11 -3.61 21.06
CA THR A 168 12.80 -3.23 21.63
C THR A 168 12.22 -4.42 22.38
N VAL A 169 11.68 -4.19 23.58
CA VAL A 169 11.19 -5.23 24.49
C VAL A 169 9.69 -5.06 24.74
N TYR A 170 8.96 -6.17 24.80
CA TYR A 170 7.53 -6.19 25.05
C TYR A 170 7.23 -6.94 26.35
N GLY A 171 6.36 -6.34 27.16
CA GLY A 171 5.79 -6.97 28.35
C GLY A 171 4.33 -7.31 28.11
N TYR A 172 3.90 -8.49 28.57
CA TYR A 172 2.56 -9.03 28.35
C TYR A 172 1.81 -9.25 29.66
N ASP A 173 0.49 -9.13 29.62
CA ASP A 173 -0.37 -9.60 30.69
C ASP A 173 -0.62 -11.13 30.61
N ARG A 174 -1.42 -11.66 31.53
CA ARG A 174 -1.76 -13.10 31.56
C ARG A 174 -2.56 -13.58 30.35
N HIS A 175 -3.19 -12.67 29.60
CA HIS A 175 -4.00 -12.94 28.42
C HIS A 175 -3.19 -12.81 27.11
N GLY A 176 -1.88 -12.52 27.19
CA GLY A 176 -1.03 -12.36 26.01
C GLY A 176 -1.16 -10.98 25.36
N GLN A 177 -1.71 -9.98 26.07
CA GLN A 177 -1.85 -8.61 25.56
C GLN A 177 -0.64 -7.79 25.95
N VAL A 178 -0.09 -7.01 25.01
CA VAL A 178 1.06 -6.12 25.27
C VAL A 178 0.64 -5.03 26.26
N VAL A 179 1.30 -4.94 27.40
CA VAL A 179 1.04 -3.90 28.43
C VAL A 179 2.19 -2.91 28.59
N ARG A 180 3.38 -3.26 28.07
CA ARG A 180 4.58 -2.42 28.13
C ARG A 180 5.40 -2.59 26.85
N ILE A 181 5.90 -1.50 26.31
CA ILE A 181 6.88 -1.49 25.22
C ILE A 181 8.05 -0.64 25.68
N THR A 182 9.25 -1.22 25.70
CA THR A 182 10.50 -0.54 26.07
C THR A 182 11.36 -0.39 24.81
N ASP A 183 11.62 0.84 24.39
CA ASP A 183 12.47 1.14 23.24
C ASP A 183 13.97 0.90 23.52
N ALA A 184 14.82 1.04 22.50
CA ALA A 184 16.26 0.82 22.61
C ALA A 184 17.01 1.81 23.54
N ARG A 185 16.40 2.93 23.93
CA ARG A 185 16.92 3.82 24.99
C ARG A 185 16.46 3.44 26.39
N GLY A 186 15.55 2.47 26.51
CA GLY A 186 14.87 2.15 27.76
C GLY A 186 13.62 2.98 28.03
N GLY A 187 13.14 3.75 27.04
CA GLY A 187 11.90 4.52 27.16
C GLY A 187 10.68 3.60 27.14
N ASP A 188 9.80 3.73 28.13
CA ASP A 188 8.61 2.89 28.27
C ASP A 188 7.35 3.54 27.73
N LYS A 189 6.48 2.74 27.13
CA LYS A 189 5.08 3.06 26.85
C LYS A 189 4.19 1.97 27.43
N TYR A 190 3.00 2.34 27.89
CA TYR A 190 2.08 1.42 28.56
C TYR A 190 0.74 1.35 27.84
N LEU A 191 0.17 0.15 27.80
CA LEU A 191 -1.13 -0.14 27.20
C LEU A 191 -2.00 -0.86 28.24
N GLN A 192 -3.30 -0.56 28.25
CA GLN A 192 -4.28 -1.22 29.10
C GLN A 192 -5.47 -1.64 28.26
N TRP A 193 -6.00 -2.82 28.53
CA TRP A 193 -7.05 -3.45 27.73
C TRP A 193 -8.27 -3.77 28.60
N ASN A 194 -9.47 -3.79 28.01
CA ASN A 194 -10.66 -4.33 28.67
C ASN A 194 -10.72 -5.85 28.53
N GLU A 195 -11.78 -6.47 29.07
CA GLU A 195 -12.00 -7.92 29.02
C GLU A 195 -12.25 -8.45 27.59
N ASP A 196 -12.73 -7.58 26.69
CA ASP A 196 -12.96 -7.88 25.27
C ASP A 196 -11.70 -7.70 24.40
N GLY A 197 -10.55 -7.36 25.00
CA GLY A 197 -9.29 -7.16 24.28
C GLY A 197 -9.19 -5.82 23.54
N GLN A 198 -9.98 -4.83 23.93
CA GLN A 198 -10.00 -3.49 23.35
C GLN A 198 -9.13 -2.53 24.17
N LEU A 199 -8.36 -1.68 23.49
CA LEU A 199 -7.45 -0.73 24.14
C LEU A 199 -8.26 0.30 24.94
N MET A 200 -8.07 0.35 26.26
CA MET A 200 -8.71 1.32 27.14
C MET A 200 -7.83 2.53 27.44
N ARG A 201 -6.51 2.34 27.50
CA ARG A 201 -5.55 3.41 27.84
C ARG A 201 -4.20 3.19 27.19
N HIS A 202 -3.59 4.28 26.76
CA HIS A 202 -2.22 4.35 26.28
C HIS A 202 -1.53 5.45 27.08
N THR A 203 -0.37 5.14 27.65
CA THR A 203 0.53 6.12 28.27
C THR A 203 1.81 6.15 27.46
N ASP A 204 2.13 7.29 26.87
CA ASP A 204 3.36 7.44 26.11
C ASP A 204 4.61 7.58 27.01
N CYS A 205 5.77 7.74 26.38
CA CYS A 205 7.06 7.85 27.08
C CYS A 205 7.23 9.14 27.90
N SER A 206 6.34 10.11 27.72
CA SER A 206 6.31 11.35 28.49
C SER A 206 5.32 11.27 29.66
N GLY A 207 4.58 10.17 29.79
CA GLY A 207 3.53 9.97 30.80
C GLY A 207 2.16 10.52 30.39
N SER A 208 2.03 11.05 29.17
CA SER A 208 0.76 11.56 28.65
C SER A 208 -0.18 10.41 28.32
N GLN A 209 -1.47 10.59 28.63
CA GLN A 209 -2.45 9.50 28.59
C GLN A 209 -3.59 9.77 27.62
N THR A 210 -3.89 8.80 26.77
CA THR A 210 -5.12 8.76 25.97
C THR A 210 -5.97 7.59 26.44
N ALA A 211 -7.28 7.79 26.56
CA ALA A 211 -8.24 6.79 26.99
C ALA A 211 -9.36 6.60 25.97
N TRP A 212 -9.78 5.35 25.77
CA TRP A 212 -10.88 4.96 24.88
C TRP A 212 -11.99 4.29 25.69
N PHE A 213 -13.23 4.56 25.29
CA PHE A 213 -14.44 4.02 25.90
C PHE A 213 -15.31 3.43 24.81
N TYR A 214 -15.89 2.26 25.09
CA TYR A 214 -16.69 1.50 24.15
C TYR A 214 -18.11 1.32 24.70
N ASP A 215 -19.09 1.28 23.80
CA ASP A 215 -20.47 0.96 24.15
C ASP A 215 -20.70 -0.55 24.35
N GLU A 216 -21.90 -0.94 24.76
CA GLU A 216 -22.29 -2.35 24.98
C GLU A 216 -22.22 -3.22 23.71
N ARG A 217 -22.11 -2.60 22.53
CA ARG A 217 -21.94 -3.29 21.24
C ARG A 217 -20.48 -3.26 20.80
N THR A 218 -19.54 -2.99 21.71
CA THR A 218 -18.08 -2.93 21.50
C THR A 218 -17.64 -1.86 20.50
N ARG A 219 -18.46 -0.83 20.25
CA ARG A 219 -18.13 0.27 19.32
C ARG A 219 -17.52 1.43 20.09
N LEU A 220 -16.58 2.14 19.47
CA LEU A 220 -15.92 3.29 20.10
C LEU A 220 -16.94 4.40 20.41
N GLU A 221 -17.17 4.70 21.67
CA GLU A 221 -18.12 5.74 22.11
C GLU A 221 -17.42 7.08 22.34
N ARG A 222 -16.20 7.04 22.91
CA ARG A 222 -15.46 8.24 23.28
C ARG A 222 -13.95 7.99 23.29
N VAL A 223 -13.20 9.00 22.87
CA VAL A 223 -11.76 9.12 23.11
C VAL A 223 -11.49 10.37 23.92
N THR A 224 -10.69 10.26 24.98
CA THR A 224 -10.22 11.38 25.79
C THR A 224 -8.70 11.45 25.69
N ASP A 225 -8.17 12.57 25.22
CA ASP A 225 -6.74 12.77 25.06
C ASP A 225 -6.04 13.25 26.35
N ALA A 226 -4.72 13.42 26.32
CA ALA A 226 -3.91 13.82 27.47
C ALA A 226 -4.19 15.23 27.99
N GLU A 227 -4.87 16.07 27.20
CA GLU A 227 -5.35 17.39 27.62
C GLU A 227 -6.79 17.33 28.18
N SER A 228 -7.34 16.13 28.35
CA SER A 228 -8.72 15.89 28.76
C SER A 228 -9.78 16.35 27.75
N ASN A 229 -9.39 16.63 26.50
CA ASN A 229 -10.35 16.89 25.44
C ASN A 229 -11.02 15.57 25.03
N SER A 230 -12.34 15.59 24.85
CA SER A 230 -13.10 14.38 24.52
C SER A 230 -13.79 14.48 23.17
N THR A 231 -13.55 13.49 22.31
CA THR A 231 -14.30 13.28 21.06
C THR A 231 -15.28 12.12 21.26
N ARG A 232 -16.55 12.30 20.87
CA ARG A 232 -17.62 11.30 21.04
C ARG A 232 -18.17 10.86 19.70
N TYR A 233 -18.60 9.61 19.63
CA TYR A 233 -19.06 8.95 18.41
C TYR A 233 -20.46 8.38 18.63
N SER A 234 -21.37 8.65 17.69
CA SER A 234 -22.75 8.16 17.74
C SER A 234 -23.05 7.29 16.53
N TYR A 235 -23.87 6.26 16.70
CA TYR A 235 -24.18 5.26 15.68
C TYR A 235 -25.68 5.06 15.50
N ASP A 236 -26.10 4.63 14.32
CA ASP A 236 -27.46 4.13 14.09
C ASP A 236 -27.66 2.70 14.64
N GLY A 237 -28.87 2.17 14.53
CA GLY A 237 -29.22 0.83 15.00
C GLY A 237 -28.51 -0.31 14.24
N ASN A 238 -28.07 -0.04 13.00
CA ASN A 238 -27.33 -0.96 12.15
C ASN A 238 -25.81 -0.91 12.41
N GLY A 239 -25.34 0.05 13.21
CA GLY A 239 -23.93 0.19 13.55
C GLY A 239 -23.16 1.21 12.71
N HIS A 240 -23.82 1.97 11.85
CA HIS A 240 -23.14 2.99 11.05
C HIS A 240 -22.92 4.28 11.86
N LEU A 241 -21.76 4.90 11.72
CA LEU A 241 -21.44 6.19 12.33
C LEU A 241 -22.39 7.26 11.78
N THR A 242 -23.03 8.02 12.67
CA THR A 242 -23.97 9.10 12.32
C THR A 242 -23.51 10.47 12.80
N GLU A 243 -22.68 10.55 13.84
CA GLU A 243 -22.18 11.81 14.38
C GLU A 243 -20.82 11.63 15.04
N VAL A 244 -19.96 12.64 14.88
CA VAL A 244 -18.74 12.83 15.69
C VAL A 244 -18.84 14.20 16.35
N MET A 245 -18.76 14.26 17.68
CA MET A 245 -18.76 15.50 18.44
C MET A 245 -17.38 15.74 19.03
N PHE A 246 -16.76 16.87 18.70
CA PHE A 246 -15.44 17.27 19.19
C PHE A 246 -15.54 17.92 20.58
N ALA A 247 -14.37 18.08 21.22
CA ALA A 247 -14.29 18.65 22.57
C ALA A 247 -14.80 20.09 22.67
N ASP A 248 -14.73 20.85 21.58
CA ASP A 248 -15.24 22.23 21.49
C ASP A 248 -16.76 22.30 21.17
N GLY A 249 -17.44 21.16 21.14
CA GLY A 249 -18.88 21.05 20.89
C GLY A 249 -19.27 21.09 19.41
N ARG A 250 -18.32 21.27 18.49
CA ARG A 250 -18.61 21.15 17.05
C ARG A 250 -18.92 19.70 16.69
N THR A 251 -19.79 19.51 15.69
CA THR A 251 -20.22 18.17 15.25
C THR A 251 -20.05 17.96 13.76
N GLU A 252 -19.59 16.77 13.39
CA GLU A 252 -19.77 16.19 12.05
C GLU A 252 -20.97 15.27 12.03
N ARG A 253 -21.72 15.25 10.92
CA ARG A 253 -22.87 14.36 10.76
C ARG A 253 -22.77 13.55 9.48
N TYR A 254 -23.10 12.27 9.58
CA TYR A 254 -23.01 11.28 8.53
C TYR A 254 -24.39 10.67 8.30
N GLN A 255 -24.82 10.59 7.04
CA GLN A 255 -26.04 9.89 6.66
C GLN A 255 -25.68 8.77 5.68
N PRO A 256 -25.68 7.52 6.14
CA PRO A 256 -25.50 6.35 5.30
C PRO A 256 -26.82 5.94 4.61
N ASP A 257 -26.71 5.22 3.49
CA ASP A 257 -27.83 4.45 2.92
C ASP A 257 -27.99 3.09 3.62
N ALA A 258 -28.93 2.26 3.15
CA ALA A 258 -29.19 0.94 3.71
C ALA A 258 -28.02 -0.04 3.62
N ALA A 259 -27.04 0.22 2.74
CA ALA A 259 -25.82 -0.55 2.60
C ALA A 259 -24.65 0.05 3.38
N GLY A 260 -24.89 1.06 4.24
CA GLY A 260 -23.86 1.73 5.03
C GLY A 260 -23.03 2.75 4.26
N ARG A 261 -23.38 3.06 3.01
CA ARG A 261 -22.60 3.96 2.14
C ARG A 261 -23.03 5.40 2.36
N LEU A 262 -22.07 6.31 2.51
CA LEU A 262 -22.37 7.73 2.74
C LEU A 262 -23.14 8.36 1.56
N VAL A 263 -24.27 8.99 1.86
CA VAL A 263 -25.10 9.76 0.90
C VAL A 263 -25.18 11.25 1.26
N LYS A 264 -24.90 11.63 2.52
CA LYS A 264 -24.76 13.02 2.93
C LYS A 264 -23.78 13.16 4.10
N TYR A 265 -22.96 14.20 4.04
CA TYR A 265 -22.05 14.64 5.08
C TYR A 265 -22.33 16.10 5.42
N THR A 266 -22.34 16.42 6.71
CA THR A 266 -22.38 17.80 7.20
C THR A 266 -21.14 18.06 8.04
N SER A 267 -20.32 19.03 7.64
CA SER A 267 -19.11 19.42 8.38
C SER A 267 -19.43 20.20 9.66
N PRO A 268 -18.43 20.42 10.54
CA PRO A 268 -18.55 21.30 11.71
C PRO A 268 -19.07 22.70 11.40
N ALA A 269 -18.76 23.22 10.22
CA ALA A 269 -19.19 24.54 9.75
C ALA A 269 -20.57 24.53 9.08
N GLY A 270 -21.31 23.42 9.16
CA GLY A 270 -22.63 23.26 8.54
C GLY A 270 -22.60 23.05 7.03
N GLN A 271 -21.42 22.86 6.42
CA GLN A 271 -21.28 22.67 4.98
C GLN A 271 -21.73 21.26 4.59
N ILE A 272 -22.63 21.14 3.62
CA ILE A 272 -23.26 19.87 3.25
C ILE A 272 -22.71 19.35 1.93
N THR A 273 -22.17 18.13 1.93
CA THR A 273 -21.85 17.39 0.70
C THR A 273 -22.85 16.24 0.53
N ARG A 274 -23.31 16.01 -0.70
CA ARG A 274 -24.22 14.91 -1.05
C ARG A 274 -23.65 14.02 -2.15
N TRP A 275 -23.93 12.73 -2.06
CA TRP A 275 -23.56 11.75 -3.08
C TRP A 275 -24.81 11.03 -3.59
N GLN A 276 -24.86 10.85 -4.91
CA GLN A 276 -25.83 10.00 -5.59
C GLN A 276 -25.09 8.83 -6.19
N ARG A 277 -25.64 7.63 -6.02
CA ARG A 277 -25.01 6.39 -6.43
C ARG A 277 -25.83 5.68 -7.51
N ASP A 278 -25.15 4.87 -8.32
CA ASP A 278 -25.81 3.96 -9.26
C ASP A 278 -26.18 2.62 -8.58
N GLY A 279 -26.70 1.65 -9.35
CA GLY A 279 -27.14 0.34 -8.84
C GLY A 279 -26.02 -0.45 -8.16
N GLN A 280 -24.79 -0.36 -8.70
CA GLN A 280 -23.58 -0.96 -8.13
C GLN A 280 -23.05 -0.18 -6.91
N GLY A 281 -23.66 0.94 -6.53
CA GLY A 281 -23.22 1.76 -5.40
C GLY A 281 -22.09 2.74 -5.69
N ARG A 282 -21.65 2.86 -6.94
CA ARG A 282 -20.60 3.80 -7.35
C ARG A 282 -21.16 5.21 -7.36
N VAL A 283 -20.35 6.20 -7.01
CA VAL A 283 -20.79 7.61 -6.99
C VAL A 283 -21.00 8.06 -8.43
N ARG A 284 -22.23 8.37 -8.83
CA ARG A 284 -22.55 8.95 -10.14
C ARG A 284 -22.52 10.47 -10.11
N ARG A 285 -22.85 11.07 -8.96
CA ARG A 285 -22.82 12.53 -8.78
C ARG A 285 -22.48 12.91 -7.35
N GLN A 286 -21.62 13.91 -7.22
CA GLN A 286 -21.35 14.61 -5.97
C GLN A 286 -21.87 16.05 -6.09
N THR A 287 -22.37 16.59 -4.99
CA THR A 287 -22.73 18.01 -4.89
C THR A 287 -22.08 18.57 -3.64
N ASP A 288 -21.21 19.56 -3.82
CA ASP A 288 -20.52 20.23 -2.71
C ASP A 288 -21.46 21.20 -1.99
N ALA A 289 -20.95 21.82 -0.92
CA ALA A 289 -21.74 22.73 -0.10
C ALA A 289 -22.11 24.05 -0.80
N THR A 290 -21.41 24.40 -1.88
CA THR A 290 -21.74 25.56 -2.73
C THR A 290 -22.75 25.23 -3.84
N GLY A 291 -23.19 23.96 -3.92
CA GLY A 291 -24.11 23.47 -4.95
C GLY A 291 -23.44 23.11 -6.27
N ARG A 292 -22.10 23.20 -6.36
CA ARG A 292 -21.35 22.76 -7.53
C ARG A 292 -21.36 21.25 -7.63
N ARG A 293 -21.34 20.73 -8.85
CA ARG A 293 -21.60 19.32 -9.14
C ARG A 293 -20.44 18.69 -9.87
N THR A 294 -20.01 17.54 -9.37
CA THR A 294 -19.06 16.65 -10.03
C THR A 294 -19.81 15.41 -10.48
N ALA A 295 -19.68 15.01 -11.74
CA ALA A 295 -20.36 13.83 -12.28
C ALA A 295 -19.35 12.78 -12.75
N TYR A 296 -19.71 11.52 -12.55
CA TYR A 296 -18.87 10.36 -12.85
C TYR A 296 -19.67 9.41 -13.73
N GLU A 297 -19.08 9.02 -14.86
CA GLU A 297 -19.64 8.03 -15.77
C GLU A 297 -18.72 6.82 -15.80
N TYR A 298 -19.32 5.64 -15.74
CA TYR A 298 -18.60 4.37 -15.74
C TYR A 298 -19.08 3.52 -16.89
N ASP A 299 -18.21 2.64 -17.39
CA ASP A 299 -18.66 1.53 -18.20
C ASP A 299 -19.28 0.41 -17.32
N ALA A 300 -19.72 -0.66 -17.99
CA ALA A 300 -20.34 -1.81 -17.32
C ALA A 300 -19.41 -2.46 -16.27
N TYR A 301 -18.09 -2.34 -16.43
CA TYR A 301 -17.07 -3.02 -15.61
C TYR A 301 -16.46 -2.13 -14.53
N GLY A 302 -17.10 -1.00 -14.20
CA GLY A 302 -16.61 -0.14 -13.10
C GLY A 302 -15.58 0.90 -13.51
N ARG A 303 -15.17 0.96 -14.77
CA ARG A 303 -14.09 1.86 -15.19
C ARG A 303 -14.66 3.24 -15.46
N LEU A 304 -14.08 4.26 -14.83
CA LEU A 304 -14.47 5.65 -15.01
C LEU A 304 -14.15 6.08 -16.45
N THR A 305 -15.16 6.37 -17.26
CA THR A 305 -14.97 6.80 -18.66
C THR A 305 -14.99 8.32 -18.80
N THR A 306 -15.78 9.00 -17.97
CA THR A 306 -15.89 10.47 -17.96
C THR A 306 -15.94 10.99 -16.52
N LEU A 307 -15.18 12.04 -16.23
CA LEU A 307 -15.31 12.86 -15.03
C LEU A 307 -15.64 14.29 -15.44
N THR A 308 -16.82 14.78 -15.10
CA THR A 308 -17.20 16.17 -15.32
C THR A 308 -17.01 16.96 -14.03
N ASN A 309 -16.17 17.99 -14.08
CA ASN A 309 -15.88 18.87 -12.94
C ASN A 309 -17.03 19.85 -12.66
N GLU A 310 -16.83 20.67 -11.64
CA GLU A 310 -17.78 21.67 -11.16
C GLU A 310 -18.13 22.76 -12.19
N ASN A 311 -17.26 22.95 -13.19
CA ASN A 311 -17.43 23.93 -14.27
C ASN A 311 -18.15 23.32 -15.50
N GLY A 312 -18.49 22.02 -15.47
CA GLY A 312 -19.06 21.31 -16.62
C GLY A 312 -18.02 20.83 -17.63
N GLU A 313 -16.73 20.95 -17.31
CA GLU A 313 -15.64 20.47 -18.16
C GLU A 313 -15.34 19.01 -17.88
N SER A 314 -14.94 18.25 -18.90
CA SER A 314 -14.83 16.80 -18.78
C SER A 314 -13.43 16.26 -19.04
N TYR A 315 -12.98 15.40 -18.13
CA TYR A 315 -11.89 14.46 -18.37
C TYR A 315 -12.47 13.19 -19.00
N ARG A 316 -11.74 12.59 -19.94
CA ARG A 316 -12.10 11.31 -20.56
C ARG A 316 -10.98 10.31 -20.39
N PHE A 317 -11.33 9.06 -20.16
CA PHE A 317 -10.38 7.98 -19.90
C PHE A 317 -10.63 6.80 -20.85
N ARG A 318 -9.55 6.19 -21.33
CA ARG A 318 -9.58 4.96 -22.12
C ARG A 318 -8.73 3.90 -21.46
N TYR A 319 -9.14 2.65 -21.65
CA TYR A 319 -8.52 1.50 -21.01
C TYR A 319 -8.17 0.43 -22.04
N ASP A 320 -7.13 -0.35 -21.77
CA ASP A 320 -6.84 -1.56 -22.55
C ASP A 320 -7.62 -2.79 -22.08
N VAL A 321 -7.26 -3.94 -22.63
CA VAL A 321 -7.87 -5.25 -22.34
C VAL A 321 -7.61 -5.72 -20.90
N LEU A 322 -6.61 -5.17 -20.20
CA LEU A 322 -6.27 -5.48 -18.81
C LEU A 322 -6.80 -4.41 -17.84
N ASP A 323 -7.74 -3.57 -18.28
CA ASP A 323 -8.31 -2.46 -17.50
C ASP A 323 -7.30 -1.40 -17.08
N ARG A 324 -6.18 -1.27 -17.81
CA ARG A 324 -5.16 -0.25 -17.53
C ARG A 324 -5.46 1.01 -18.31
N LEU A 325 -5.34 2.17 -17.66
CA LEU A 325 -5.54 3.48 -18.29
C LEU A 325 -4.53 3.68 -19.42
N THR A 326 -4.98 3.72 -20.68
CA THR A 326 -4.12 3.96 -21.85
C THR A 326 -4.12 5.40 -22.31
N GLU A 327 -5.21 6.14 -22.06
CA GLU A 327 -5.31 7.55 -22.44
C GLU A 327 -6.16 8.32 -21.45
N GLN A 328 -5.69 9.50 -21.04
CA GLN A 328 -6.46 10.54 -20.38
C GLN A 328 -6.51 11.78 -21.27
N THR A 329 -7.70 12.33 -21.50
CA THR A 329 -7.92 13.62 -22.15
C THR A 329 -8.46 14.61 -21.13
N ASP A 330 -7.78 15.74 -20.97
CA ASP A 330 -8.18 16.82 -20.06
C ASP A 330 -9.21 17.76 -20.72
N PRO A 331 -9.96 18.58 -19.95
CA PRO A 331 -10.88 19.62 -20.44
C PRO A 331 -10.45 20.45 -21.66
N GLY A 332 -9.16 20.80 -21.75
CA GLY A 332 -8.61 21.57 -22.88
C GLY A 332 -8.28 20.75 -24.14
N GLY A 333 -8.33 19.41 -24.05
CA GLY A 333 -7.93 18.51 -25.14
C GLY A 333 -6.47 18.07 -25.09
N SER A 334 -5.69 18.56 -24.11
CA SER A 334 -4.39 17.97 -23.78
C SER A 334 -4.57 16.50 -23.40
N ARG A 335 -3.65 15.64 -23.84
CA ARG A 335 -3.72 14.19 -23.65
C ARG A 335 -2.48 13.62 -22.98
N ARG A 336 -2.68 12.55 -22.22
CA ARG A 336 -1.62 11.70 -21.67
C ARG A 336 -1.88 10.27 -22.08
N VAL A 337 -0.94 9.66 -22.81
CA VAL A 337 -1.02 8.28 -23.27
C VAL A 337 0.01 7.44 -22.54
N TYR A 338 -0.40 6.26 -22.06
CA TYR A 338 0.43 5.36 -21.26
C TYR A 338 0.71 4.07 -22.04
N GLY A 339 1.98 3.67 -22.06
CA GLY A 339 2.42 2.35 -22.50
C GLY A 339 2.81 1.49 -21.31
N TYR A 340 2.53 0.19 -21.38
CA TYR A 340 2.81 -0.77 -20.31
C TYR A 340 3.61 -1.96 -20.83
N ASN A 341 4.36 -2.62 -19.95
CA ASN A 341 4.90 -3.95 -20.22
C ASN A 341 3.91 -5.06 -19.77
N ALA A 342 4.33 -6.33 -19.91
CA ALA A 342 3.53 -7.49 -19.53
C ALA A 342 3.42 -7.71 -18.01
N LEU A 343 4.16 -6.96 -17.19
CA LEU A 343 4.02 -6.95 -15.72
C LEU A 343 3.26 -5.70 -15.24
N ASN A 344 2.46 -5.08 -16.11
CA ASN A 344 1.64 -3.91 -15.82
C ASN A 344 2.41 -2.65 -15.40
N ALA A 345 3.72 -2.61 -15.60
CA ALA A 345 4.51 -1.44 -15.30
C ALA A 345 4.49 -0.45 -16.47
N VAL A 346 4.31 0.84 -16.17
CA VAL A 346 4.39 1.91 -17.19
C VAL A 346 5.80 1.94 -17.77
N THR A 347 5.89 1.84 -19.10
CA THR A 347 7.13 1.92 -19.90
C THR A 347 7.20 3.20 -20.72
N ALA A 348 6.07 3.87 -20.94
CA ALA A 348 6.03 5.15 -21.63
C ALA A 348 4.90 6.06 -21.12
N VAL A 349 5.18 7.36 -21.08
CA VAL A 349 4.16 8.41 -20.93
C VAL A 349 4.36 9.41 -22.05
N ILE A 350 3.33 9.63 -22.88
CA ILE A 350 3.35 10.58 -23.98
C ILE A 350 2.40 11.72 -23.62
N TYR A 351 2.91 12.94 -23.57
CA TYR A 351 2.14 14.16 -23.34
C TYR A 351 1.89 14.82 -24.69
N GLY A 352 0.63 14.88 -25.10
CA GLY A 352 0.20 15.58 -26.31
C GLY A 352 -0.46 16.91 -25.94
N GLY A 353 0.05 18.01 -26.48
CA GLY A 353 -0.57 19.33 -26.34
C GLY A 353 -1.65 19.57 -27.40
N GLU A 354 -2.51 20.56 -27.15
CA GLU A 354 -3.60 20.96 -28.05
C GLU A 354 -3.14 21.33 -29.48
N ARG A 355 -1.89 21.78 -29.61
CA ARG A 355 -1.28 22.22 -30.89
C ARG A 355 -0.42 21.15 -31.59
N GLY A 356 -0.54 19.88 -31.18
CA GLY A 356 0.09 18.75 -31.90
C GLY A 356 1.56 18.46 -31.55
N GLY A 357 2.11 19.06 -30.49
CA GLY A 357 3.43 18.69 -29.95
C GLY A 357 3.33 17.49 -29.01
N GLU A 358 4.26 16.54 -29.13
CA GLU A 358 4.34 15.37 -28.27
C GLU A 358 5.68 15.31 -27.52
N ILE A 359 5.60 15.14 -26.20
CA ILE A 359 6.76 14.86 -25.35
C ILE A 359 6.63 13.41 -24.88
N ARG A 360 7.63 12.58 -25.18
CA ARG A 360 7.66 11.18 -24.75
C ARG A 360 8.66 10.98 -23.63
N HIS A 361 8.19 10.39 -22.54
CA HIS A 361 9.04 9.85 -21.48
C HIS A 361 9.07 8.32 -21.58
N GLY A 362 10.25 7.73 -21.75
CA GLY A 362 10.47 6.28 -21.67
C GLY A 362 10.94 5.87 -20.27
N LEU A 363 10.49 4.71 -19.80
CA LEU A 363 10.80 4.14 -18.49
C LEU A 363 11.28 2.70 -18.68
N GLU A 364 12.55 2.45 -18.38
CA GLU A 364 13.18 1.12 -18.39
C GLU A 364 13.20 0.56 -16.98
N ARG A 365 12.99 -0.75 -16.84
CA ARG A 365 12.95 -1.44 -15.54
C ARG A 365 13.77 -2.72 -15.56
N ASP A 366 14.24 -3.13 -14.40
CA ASP A 366 14.83 -4.46 -14.21
C ASP A 366 13.75 -5.53 -13.98
N ALA A 367 14.18 -6.78 -13.82
CA ALA A 367 13.28 -7.93 -13.63
C ALA A 367 12.56 -7.94 -12.27
N ALA A 368 13.01 -7.14 -11.29
CA ALA A 368 12.26 -6.89 -10.06
C ALA A 368 11.29 -5.69 -10.18
N GLY A 369 11.24 -5.05 -11.35
CA GLY A 369 10.32 -3.94 -11.64
C GLY A 369 10.85 -2.55 -11.27
N ARG A 370 12.10 -2.42 -10.84
CA ARG A 370 12.69 -1.13 -10.40
C ARG A 370 13.07 -0.28 -11.61
N LEU A 371 12.87 1.03 -11.53
CA LEU A 371 13.18 1.95 -12.63
C LEU A 371 14.70 2.04 -12.82
N THR A 372 15.25 1.51 -13.89
CA THR A 372 16.71 1.57 -14.17
C THR A 372 17.10 2.74 -15.06
N ALA A 373 16.16 3.24 -15.87
CA ALA A 373 16.36 4.48 -16.61
C ALA A 373 15.05 5.22 -16.91
N LYS A 374 15.13 6.55 -16.92
CA LYS A 374 14.14 7.46 -17.49
C LYS A 374 14.76 8.19 -18.67
N ILE A 375 14.08 8.15 -19.82
CA ILE A 375 14.49 8.85 -21.04
C ILE A 375 13.45 9.94 -21.33
N THR A 376 13.88 11.20 -21.43
CA THR A 376 13.09 12.34 -21.95
C THR A 376 13.71 12.78 -23.27
N PRO A 377 13.10 13.70 -24.05
CA PRO A 377 13.73 14.20 -25.27
C PRO A 377 15.11 14.84 -25.01
N GLU A 378 15.34 15.37 -23.81
CA GLU A 378 16.55 16.10 -23.45
C GLU A 378 17.57 15.24 -22.69
N THR A 379 17.13 14.23 -21.94
CA THR A 379 18.00 13.53 -20.99
C THR A 379 17.76 12.03 -20.88
N ARG A 380 18.83 11.29 -20.54
CA ARG A 380 18.76 9.95 -19.97
C ARG A 380 19.24 9.98 -18.53
N THR A 381 18.36 9.62 -17.61
CA THR A 381 18.66 9.45 -16.17
C THR A 381 18.69 7.97 -15.84
N LYS A 382 19.82 7.46 -15.33
CA LYS A 382 19.97 6.07 -14.87
C LYS A 382 19.92 6.01 -13.35
N TYR A 383 19.38 4.92 -12.83
CA TYR A 383 19.26 4.65 -11.40
C TYR A 383 19.97 3.35 -11.07
N ARG A 384 20.67 3.31 -9.93
CA ARG A 384 21.27 2.09 -9.37
C ARG A 384 20.75 1.88 -7.97
N TYR A 385 20.57 0.62 -7.61
CA TYR A 385 20.03 0.22 -6.32
C TYR A 385 20.95 -0.81 -5.67
N ASP A 386 20.87 -0.93 -4.35
CA ASP A 386 21.41 -2.10 -3.67
C ASP A 386 20.43 -3.27 -3.73
N ALA A 387 20.73 -4.31 -2.95
CA ALA A 387 19.90 -5.51 -2.89
C ALA A 387 18.64 -5.35 -2.02
N ALA A 388 18.53 -4.29 -1.20
CA ALA A 388 17.33 -3.95 -0.42
C ALA A 388 16.47 -2.86 -1.09
N ASP A 389 16.65 -2.66 -2.40
CA ASP A 389 15.90 -1.70 -3.22
C ASP A 389 16.11 -0.22 -2.88
N ARG A 390 17.19 0.10 -2.17
CA ARG A 390 17.56 1.47 -1.83
C ARG A 390 18.40 2.07 -2.96
N LEU A 391 18.10 3.32 -3.32
CA LEU A 391 18.72 4.02 -4.44
C LEU A 391 20.17 4.41 -4.09
N LEU A 392 21.17 3.88 -4.78
CA LEU A 392 22.58 4.17 -4.55
C LEU A 392 23.13 5.30 -5.43
N GLU A 393 22.66 5.41 -6.68
CA GLU A 393 23.15 6.40 -7.63
C GLU A 393 22.03 6.86 -8.57
N ILE A 394 21.96 8.18 -8.78
CA ILE A 394 21.24 8.80 -9.90
C ILE A 394 22.29 9.40 -10.82
N ARG A 395 22.26 9.04 -12.10
CA ARG A 395 23.17 9.56 -13.11
C ARG A 395 22.39 10.13 -14.29
N ARG A 396 22.39 11.46 -14.44
CA ARG A 396 21.70 12.15 -15.54
C ARG A 396 22.71 12.63 -16.59
N ARG A 397 22.40 12.37 -17.85
CA ARG A 397 23.16 12.86 -19.01
C ARG A 397 22.21 13.48 -20.03
N GLN A 398 22.55 14.68 -20.53
CA GLN A 398 21.84 15.27 -21.66
C GLN A 398 22.18 14.54 -22.96
N HIS A 399 21.22 14.43 -23.88
CA HIS A 399 21.42 13.78 -25.17
C HIS A 399 22.43 14.54 -26.04
N ASP A 400 22.38 15.88 -26.04
CA ASP A 400 23.25 16.75 -26.83
C ASP A 400 24.57 17.12 -26.12
N ALA A 401 24.88 16.51 -24.99
CA ALA A 401 26.15 16.75 -24.30
C ALA A 401 27.33 16.29 -25.17
N ALA A 402 28.32 17.18 -25.35
CA ALA A 402 29.56 16.88 -26.07
C ALA A 402 30.21 15.57 -25.58
N GLU A 403 30.91 14.85 -26.46
CA GLU A 403 31.69 13.68 -26.06
C GLU A 403 32.70 14.10 -24.96
N GLY A 404 32.53 13.55 -23.74
CA GLY A 404 33.30 13.91 -22.56
C GLY A 404 32.60 14.82 -21.55
N GLY A 405 31.36 15.26 -21.79
CA GLY A 405 30.56 15.99 -20.79
C GLY A 405 30.26 15.11 -19.57
N GLU A 406 30.73 15.54 -18.39
CA GLU A 406 30.52 14.82 -17.13
C GLU A 406 29.02 14.79 -16.78
N PRO A 407 28.45 13.61 -16.48
CA PRO A 407 27.06 13.51 -16.08
C PRO A 407 26.83 14.13 -14.70
N GLU A 408 25.63 14.64 -14.46
CA GLU A 408 25.19 14.97 -13.11
C GLU A 408 25.01 13.66 -12.34
N VAL A 409 25.77 13.47 -11.26
CA VAL A 409 25.72 12.28 -10.42
C VAL A 409 25.32 12.68 -9.00
N ILE A 410 24.37 11.93 -8.45
CA ILE A 410 24.01 11.96 -7.03
C ILE A 410 24.23 10.55 -6.48
N ARG A 411 24.94 10.42 -5.35
CA ARG A 411 25.14 9.13 -4.68
C ARG A 411 24.58 9.14 -3.28
N PHE A 412 24.10 7.97 -2.86
CA PHE A 412 23.57 7.74 -1.53
C PHE A 412 24.29 6.57 -0.88
N SER A 413 24.45 6.63 0.43
CA SER A 413 24.89 5.48 1.23
C SER A 413 23.95 5.29 2.42
N TYR A 414 23.83 4.05 2.88
CA TYR A 414 22.90 3.67 3.94
C TYR A 414 23.60 2.77 4.96
N ASP A 415 23.11 2.77 6.20
CA ASP A 415 23.48 1.73 7.16
C ASP A 415 22.67 0.44 6.95
N SER A 416 22.86 -0.57 7.80
CA SER A 416 22.12 -1.84 7.72
C SER A 416 20.64 -1.71 8.09
N ALA A 417 20.22 -0.68 8.84
CA ALA A 417 18.80 -0.42 9.14
C ALA A 417 18.10 0.41 8.04
N GLY A 418 18.84 0.91 7.05
CA GLY A 418 18.28 1.73 5.97
C GLY A 418 18.31 3.23 6.22
N ASN A 419 18.98 3.70 7.28
CA ASN A 419 19.16 5.13 7.49
C ASN A 419 20.15 5.69 6.46
N LEU A 420 19.81 6.83 5.86
CA LEU A 420 20.65 7.50 4.85
C LEU A 420 21.88 8.13 5.50
N LEU A 421 23.07 7.57 5.29
CA LEU A 421 24.32 8.03 5.87
C LEU A 421 24.94 9.20 5.10
N SER A 422 24.77 9.26 3.78
CA SER A 422 25.32 10.37 3.00
C SER A 422 24.56 10.65 1.71
N GLU A 423 24.57 11.92 1.30
CA GLU A 423 24.15 12.40 -0.02
C GLU A 423 25.34 13.13 -0.67
N GLU A 424 25.88 12.60 -1.77
CA GLU A 424 26.97 13.21 -2.53
C GLU A 424 26.42 13.81 -3.82
N THR A 425 26.63 15.11 -4.03
CA THR A 425 26.33 15.82 -5.28
C THR A 425 27.56 16.56 -5.80
N ALA A 426 27.45 17.22 -6.95
CA ALA A 426 28.50 18.10 -7.46
C ALA A 426 28.85 19.27 -6.51
N GLN A 427 27.94 19.62 -5.58
CA GLN A 427 28.13 20.68 -4.59
C GLN A 427 28.82 20.19 -3.30
N GLY A 428 29.06 18.87 -3.17
CA GLY A 428 29.74 18.26 -2.04
C GLY A 428 28.91 17.17 -1.37
N VAL A 429 29.32 16.80 -0.14
CA VAL A 429 28.72 15.67 0.59
C VAL A 429 27.98 16.16 1.83
N LEU A 430 26.73 15.75 1.97
CA LEU A 430 26.01 15.75 3.24
C LEU A 430 26.28 14.43 3.94
N GLN A 431 26.65 14.47 5.22
CA GLN A 431 26.82 13.27 6.05
C GLN A 431 25.84 13.31 7.22
N HIS A 432 25.13 12.23 7.46
CA HIS A 432 24.11 12.15 8.50
C HIS A 432 24.53 11.18 9.60
N ARG A 433 24.11 11.48 10.83
CA ARG A 433 24.26 10.59 11.98
C ARG A 433 22.92 10.38 12.65
N TYR A 434 22.75 9.19 13.21
CA TYR A 434 21.52 8.74 13.82
C TYR A 434 21.78 8.31 15.26
N ASP A 435 20.75 8.47 16.09
CA ASP A 435 20.73 7.87 17.41
C ASP A 435 20.17 6.44 17.39
N VAL A 436 20.17 5.77 18.53
CA VAL A 436 19.70 4.37 18.69
C VAL A 436 18.20 4.15 18.41
N GLN A 437 17.42 5.20 18.19
CA GLN A 437 16.00 5.10 17.79
C GLN A 437 15.80 5.47 16.31
N GLY A 438 16.89 5.70 15.57
CA GLY A 438 16.82 6.11 14.17
C GLY A 438 16.47 7.59 13.96
N ASN A 439 16.54 8.45 14.98
CA ASN A 439 16.40 9.90 14.75
C ASN A 439 17.72 10.47 14.24
N ARG A 440 17.67 11.29 13.18
CA ARG A 440 18.85 11.97 12.64
C ARG A 440 19.33 13.05 13.60
N THR A 441 20.43 12.82 14.31
CA THR A 441 20.99 13.76 15.31
C THR A 441 21.94 14.79 14.72
N GLU A 442 22.52 14.51 13.55
CA GLU A 442 23.50 15.39 12.93
C GLU A 442 23.42 15.35 11.40
N THR A 443 23.61 16.49 10.75
CA THR A 443 23.92 16.62 9.32
C THR A 443 25.15 17.53 9.17
N GLN A 444 26.27 16.98 8.73
CA GLN A 444 27.44 17.76 8.34
C GLN A 444 27.29 18.23 6.88
N MET A 445 27.46 19.53 6.66
CA MET A 445 27.41 20.18 5.35
C MET A 445 28.78 20.13 4.65
N PRO A 446 28.84 20.35 3.32
CA PRO A 446 30.09 20.28 2.57
C PRO A 446 31.17 21.27 3.03
N ASP A 447 30.77 22.37 3.65
CA ASP A 447 31.66 23.39 4.20
C ASP A 447 32.14 23.08 5.64
N GLY A 448 31.83 21.89 6.15
CA GLY A 448 32.21 21.41 7.47
C GLY A 448 31.32 21.91 8.62
N ARG A 449 30.39 22.85 8.36
CA ARG A 449 29.40 23.24 9.37
C ARG A 449 28.43 22.10 9.62
N THR A 450 27.79 22.12 10.76
CA THR A 450 26.99 20.98 11.22
C THR A 450 25.63 21.45 11.74
N LEU A 451 24.57 20.89 11.19
CA LEU A 451 23.24 20.96 11.78
C LEU A 451 23.09 19.85 12.82
N ARG A 452 22.70 20.22 14.03
CA ARG A 452 22.43 19.28 15.12
C ARG A 452 20.95 19.32 15.47
N TYR A 453 20.39 18.14 15.70
CA TYR A 453 18.99 17.95 16.00
C TYR A 453 18.89 17.35 17.41
N LEU A 454 18.22 18.05 18.31
CA LEU A 454 17.97 17.58 19.67
C LEU A 454 16.55 17.05 19.77
N TYR A 455 16.40 15.88 20.36
CA TYR A 455 15.11 15.21 20.52
C TYR A 455 14.83 14.95 22.00
N TYR A 456 13.55 14.95 22.37
CA TYR A 456 13.08 14.37 23.62
C TYR A 456 12.14 13.18 23.36
N GLY A 457 11.95 12.34 24.38
CA GLY A 457 11.08 11.17 24.29
C GLY A 457 11.52 10.20 23.18
N SER A 458 10.54 9.68 22.43
CA SER A 458 10.76 8.71 21.36
C SER A 458 10.98 9.34 19.98
N GLY A 459 11.39 10.62 19.88
CA GLY A 459 11.68 11.29 18.59
C GLY A 459 11.05 12.66 18.38
N HIS A 460 10.63 13.37 19.43
CA HIS A 460 10.09 14.72 19.28
C HIS A 460 11.22 15.75 19.14
N LEU A 461 11.35 16.36 17.96
CA LEU A 461 12.41 17.33 17.65
C LEU A 461 12.25 18.61 18.47
N GLN A 462 13.10 18.82 19.45
CA GLN A 462 13.09 19.98 20.35
C GLN A 462 13.81 21.18 19.77
N GLN A 463 14.95 20.96 19.09
CA GLN A 463 15.82 22.06 18.67
C GLN A 463 16.65 21.70 17.43
N ILE A 464 16.90 22.69 16.58
CA ILE A 464 17.85 22.63 15.47
C ILE A 464 18.92 23.68 15.70
N ASN A 465 20.18 23.25 15.73
CA ASN A 465 21.33 24.12 15.94
C ASN A 465 22.28 24.08 14.74
N LEU A 466 22.84 25.22 14.36
CA LEU A 466 23.98 25.30 13.44
C LEU A 466 25.25 25.52 14.27
N GLY A 467 26.04 24.46 14.45
CA GLY A 467 27.16 24.49 15.39
C GLY A 467 26.68 24.69 16.83
N ARG A 468 26.88 25.89 17.39
CA ARG A 468 26.41 26.27 18.73
C ARG A 468 25.20 27.21 18.70
N ASP A 469 24.84 27.71 17.52
CA ASP A 469 23.79 28.71 17.38
C ASP A 469 22.44 28.01 17.19
N VAL A 470 21.47 28.39 18.01
CA VAL A 470 20.10 27.90 17.89
C VAL A 470 19.46 28.53 16.67
N ILE A 471 19.02 27.70 15.72
CA ILE A 471 18.32 28.13 14.50
C ILE A 471 16.81 28.07 14.71
N SER A 472 16.34 27.03 15.38
CA SER A 472 14.92 26.84 15.67
C SER A 472 14.75 26.06 16.96
N GLU A 473 13.78 26.47 17.75
CA GLU A 473 13.34 25.80 18.96
C GLU A 473 11.84 25.56 18.87
N PHE A 474 11.40 24.40 19.35
CA PHE A 474 10.02 23.96 19.21
C PHE A 474 9.42 23.70 20.60
N THR A 475 8.39 24.46 20.93
CA THR A 475 7.58 24.22 22.13
C THR A 475 6.45 23.26 21.79
N ARG A 476 6.12 22.33 22.69
CA ARG A 476 5.04 21.37 22.50
C ARG A 476 4.15 21.24 23.72
N ASP A 477 2.88 20.97 23.46
CA ASP A 477 1.92 20.62 24.51
C ASP A 477 2.03 19.15 24.95
N HIS A 478 1.14 18.73 25.85
CA HIS A 478 1.10 17.36 26.38
C HIS A 478 0.69 16.32 25.33
N LEU A 479 0.16 16.74 24.18
CA LEU A 479 -0.14 15.90 23.03
C LEU A 479 1.00 15.89 22.00
N HIS A 480 2.13 16.53 22.35
CA HIS A 480 3.31 16.66 21.50
C HIS A 480 3.05 17.42 20.20
N ARG A 481 2.00 18.26 20.17
CA ARG A 481 1.73 19.18 19.07
C ARG A 481 2.58 20.42 19.26
N GLU A 482 3.13 20.94 18.17
CA GLU A 482 3.87 22.20 18.21
C GLU A 482 2.92 23.36 18.59
N VAL A 483 3.33 24.16 19.56
CA VAL A 483 2.60 25.33 20.04
C VAL A 483 3.46 26.58 19.90
N GLN A 484 2.81 27.72 19.71
CA GLN A 484 3.46 29.02 19.51
C GLN A 484 4.12 29.58 20.76
#